data_AF-A0A528A5G0-F1
#
_entry.id   AF-A0A528A5G0-F1
#
_cell.length_a   1.000
_cell.length_b   1.000
_cell.length_c   1.000
_cell.angle_alpha   90.00
_cell.angle_beta   90.00
_cell.angle_gamma   90.00
#
_symmetry.space_group_name_H-M   'P 1'
#
loop_
_entity.id
_entity.type
_entity.pdbx_description
1 polymer ?
#
loop_
_entity_poly.entity_id
_entity_poly.type
_entity_poly.pdbx_seq_one_letter_code
_entity_poly.pdbx_strand_id
1 'polypeptide(L)' 'LKYADRATVLENGVSVLEGSAADLRQRTDIKTYYLGGAPLPPQHFPKETAA' A
#
# COMPACT_ATOMS: atom_id res chain seq x y z
N LEU A 1 10.24 -1.60 -3.19
CA LEU A 1 10.98 -0.36 -3.54
C LEU A 1 12.44 -0.46 -3.10
N LYS A 2 13.23 -1.28 -3.78
CA LYS A 2 14.66 -1.50 -3.44
C LYS A 2 15.54 -1.43 -4.68
N TYR A 3 15.05 -1.97 -5.80
CA TYR A 3 15.81 -2.07 -7.04
C TYR A 3 15.24 -1.23 -8.19
N ALA A 4 13.96 -0.84 -8.10
CA ALA A 4 13.33 -0.01 -9.11
C ALA A 4 13.69 1.47 -8.90
N ASP A 5 13.81 2.20 -10.00
CA ASP A 5 13.96 3.67 -10.00
C ASP A 5 12.61 4.38 -9.76
N ARG A 6 11.54 3.86 -10.39
CA ARG A 6 10.17 4.36 -10.32
C ARG A 6 9.21 3.28 -9.82
N ALA A 7 8.09 3.71 -9.28
CA ALA A 7 6.98 2.81 -8.95
C ALA A 7 5.62 3.48 -9.06
N THR A 8 4.60 2.63 -9.27
CA THR A 8 3.19 2.97 -9.32
C THR A 8 2.44 2.07 -8.34
N VAL A 9 1.53 2.67 -7.56
CA VAL A 9 0.63 1.96 -6.66
C VAL A 9 -0.74 1.90 -7.32
N LEU A 10 -1.32 0.69 -7.36
CA LEU A 10 -2.62 0.44 -7.93
C LEU A 10 -3.62 0.08 -6.84
N GLU A 11 -4.81 0.69 -6.89
CA GLU A 11 -5.98 0.30 -6.11
C GLU A 11 -7.16 0.10 -7.05
N ASN A 12 -7.83 -1.06 -6.96
CA ASN A 12 -8.95 -1.43 -7.84
C ASN A 12 -8.66 -1.27 -9.34
N GLY A 13 -7.41 -1.52 -9.76
CA GLY A 13 -6.97 -1.38 -11.15
C GLY A 13 -6.62 0.05 -11.58
N VAL A 14 -6.64 1.02 -10.67
CA VAL A 14 -6.35 2.44 -10.95
C VAL A 14 -5.05 2.87 -10.27
N SER A 15 -4.21 3.63 -10.99
CA SER A 15 -3.05 4.30 -10.40
C SER A 15 -3.47 5.36 -9.41
N VAL A 16 -3.12 5.15 -8.13
CA VAL A 16 -3.41 6.12 -7.06
C VAL A 16 -2.17 6.92 -6.66
N LEU A 17 -0.97 6.39 -6.89
CA LEU A 17 0.30 7.05 -6.60
C LEU A 17 1.38 6.64 -7.59
N GLU A 18 2.18 7.60 -8.05
CA GLU A 18 3.31 7.37 -8.95
C GLU A 18 4.48 8.26 -8.56
N GLY A 19 5.71 7.76 -8.66
CA GLY A 19 6.88 8.55 -8.30
C GLY A 19 8.19 7.77 -8.28
N SER A 20 9.23 8.40 -7.72
CA SER A 20 10.49 7.70 -7.47
C SER A 20 10.28 6.62 -6.42
N ALA A 21 10.96 5.50 -6.58
CA ALA A 21 10.90 4.43 -5.61
C ALA A 21 11.50 4.84 -4.26
N ALA A 22 12.46 5.76 -4.26
CA ALA A 22 13.07 6.30 -3.06
C ALA A 22 12.05 7.10 -2.23
N ASP A 23 11.28 7.99 -2.87
CA ASP A 23 10.28 8.81 -2.20
C ASP A 23 9.11 7.96 -1.70
N LEU A 24 8.58 7.08 -2.56
CA LEU A 24 7.47 6.21 -2.19
C LEU A 24 7.83 5.27 -1.04
N ARG A 25 9.09 4.81 -0.94
CA ARG A 25 9.54 3.96 0.16
C ARG A 25 9.51 4.68 1.51
N GLN A 26 9.64 6.01 1.52
CA GLN A 26 9.69 6.77 2.77
C GLN A 26 8.33 7.09 3.36
N ARG A 27 7.27 7.08 2.55
CA ARG A 27 5.91 7.41 3.00
C ARG A 27 5.39 6.40 4.01
N THR A 28 4.74 6.92 5.06
CA THR A 28 4.18 6.11 6.15
C THR A 28 3.06 5.19 5.66
N ASP A 29 2.16 5.68 4.82
CA ASP A 29 1.08 4.88 4.23
C ASP A 29 1.62 3.71 3.39
N ILE A 30 2.63 3.95 2.54
CA ILE A 30 3.28 2.90 1.74
C ILE A 30 3.96 1.84 2.63
N LYS A 31 4.65 2.26 3.70
CA LYS A 31 5.26 1.34 4.65
C LYS A 31 4.21 0.47 5.36
N THR A 32 3.11 1.09 5.81
CA THR A 32 2.05 0.41 6.57
C THR A 32 1.25 -0.56 5.72
N TYR A 33 0.82 -0.15 4.52
CA TYR A 33 -0.14 -0.91 3.73
C TYR A 33 0.50 -1.81 2.66
N TYR A 34 1.72 -1.52 2.20
CA TYR A 34 2.29 -2.16 1.00
C TYR A 34 3.63 -2.86 1.21
N LEU A 35 4.53 -2.33 2.04
CA LEU A 35 5.89 -2.87 2.18
C LEU A 35 6.06 -3.87 3.33
N GLY A 36 5.07 -3.96 4.23
CA GLY A 36 5.14 -4.76 5.44
C GLY A 36 6.11 -4.16 6.47
N GLY A 37 5.76 -4.29 7.77
CA GLY A 37 6.64 -3.87 8.87
C GLY A 37 5.97 -3.02 9.95
N ALA A 38 4.80 -2.44 9.68
CA ALA A 38 3.89 -1.99 10.72
C ALA A 38 2.92 -3.14 11.06
N PRO A 39 2.55 -3.37 12.33
CA PRO A 39 1.41 -4.22 12.62
C PRO A 39 0.22 -3.66 11.83
N LEU A 40 -0.33 -4.48 10.93
CA LEU A 40 -1.52 -4.10 10.19
C LEU A 40 -2.57 -3.70 11.24
N PRO A 41 -3.18 -2.51 11.13
CA PRO A 41 -4.34 -2.21 11.97
C PRO A 41 -5.35 -3.36 11.78
N PRO A 42 -6.07 -3.78 12.84
CA PRO A 42 -7.05 -4.84 12.73
C PRO A 42 -7.97 -4.52 11.54
N GLN A 43 -7.86 -5.35 10.50
CA GLN A 43 -8.59 -5.14 9.27
C GLN A 43 -10.07 -5.26 9.62
N HIS A 44 -10.81 -4.17 9.49
CA HIS A 44 -12.27 -4.21 9.54
C HIS A 44 -12.75 -4.82 8.24
N PHE A 45 -12.63 -6.14 8.12
CA PHE A 45 -13.40 -6.88 7.15
C PHE A 45 -14.86 -6.69 7.54
N PRO A 46 -15.70 -6.00 6.73
CA PRO A 46 -17.13 -6.05 6.97
C PRO A 46 -17.49 -7.53 6.99
N LYS A 47 -18.01 -8.00 8.14
CA LYS A 47 -18.57 -9.33 8.21
C LYS A 47 -19.73 -9.30 7.23
N GLU A 48 -19.60 -10.00 6.12
CA GLU A 48 -20.75 -10.30 5.28
C GLU A 48 -21.76 -10.98 6.22
N THR A 49 -22.81 -10.24 6.58
CA THR A 49 -23.99 -10.78 7.25
C THR A 49 -24.55 -11.80 6.28
N ALA A 50 -24.15 -13.05 6.46
CA ALA A 50 -24.88 -14.18 5.94
C ALA A 50 -26.29 -14.11 6.53
N ALA A 51 -27.26 -14.10 5.63
CA ALA A 51 -28.69 -14.03 5.87
C ALA A 51 -29.21 -15.15 6.79
#